data_AF-A0A2P5K6T9-F1
#
_entry.id   AF-A0A2P5K6T9-F1
#
_cell.length_a   1.000
_cell.length_b   1.000
_cell.length_c   1.000
_cell.angle_alpha   90.00
_cell.angle_beta   90.00
_cell.angle_gamma   90.00
#
_symmetry.space_group_name_H-M   'P 1'
#
loop_
_entity.id
_entity.type
_entity.pdbx_description
1 polymer ?
#
loop_
_entity_poly.entity_id
_entity_poly.type
_entity_poly.pdbx_seq_one_letter_code
_entity_poly.pdbx_strand_id
1 'polypeptide(L)'
;MDFDLNAALNDCQAYMCALESCPQPAASAPPPTLKSASGGLASLPASRPTTYHDLPRELIQQIGDYVPVQDVGNFSAVDRRTYHAMQSRHSVYRYWQRANQAVSLASVNQLLNEMGSTLADPAQHIEPLDALRQRLQALPEAEQGEAFKRMYAAAQRIPKDGVQIQKALLLHSLRDFQWTQRVELFDFAYAMAQQRAPEQDNVWTELADSLNFFLLRSPEVVQRYQALVARLASLRMSEQAELIPALCRRMIHVGGSGNDRLLGLYAVLREHALQLPPSHQGASVGMLASAIWVFPRAERLAQYTQLRDWALSLPDEQLGVALRYLLNGLTTLPSEHHAHELQLLEPALLRVRPAQRAQAALGLLTYTYALDDALAKWVWQQGLNLLNGAGEAALLDGLNKLRRERWLPNLSDHQWDIAMGEITRFIEANSFSEPTRVRIQNSMPWLRSRLH
;
A
#
# COMPACT_ATOMS: atom_id res chain seq x y z
N MET A 1 -2.85 -30.83 -10.59
CA MET A 1 -2.13 -30.61 -9.32
C MET A 1 -1.31 -29.35 -9.52
N ASP A 2 -1.91 -28.21 -9.18
CA ASP A 2 -1.27 -26.90 -9.31
C ASP A 2 -0.42 -26.65 -8.07
N PHE A 3 0.89 -26.50 -8.27
CA PHE A 3 1.82 -26.03 -7.26
C PHE A 3 1.65 -24.52 -7.13
N ASP A 4 1.00 -24.07 -6.06
CA ASP A 4 0.93 -22.66 -5.70
C ASP A 4 2.29 -22.19 -5.17
N LEU A 5 3.05 -21.52 -6.04
CA LEU A 5 4.39 -21.01 -5.78
C LEU A 5 4.42 -19.91 -4.68
N ASN A 6 3.27 -19.32 -4.33
CA ASN A 6 3.18 -18.29 -3.30
C ASN A 6 3.21 -18.88 -1.87
N ALA A 7 2.81 -20.15 -1.70
CA ALA A 7 2.86 -20.80 -0.39
C ALA A 7 4.31 -21.10 0.05
N ALA A 8 5.17 -21.50 -0.88
CA ALA A 8 6.56 -21.88 -0.58
C ALA A 8 7.50 -20.68 -0.33
N LEU A 9 7.12 -19.46 -0.72
CA LEU A 9 7.97 -18.27 -0.55
C LEU A 9 7.78 -17.56 0.79
N ASN A 10 6.62 -17.71 1.43
CA ASN A 10 6.35 -17.11 2.74
C ASN A 10 7.04 -17.87 3.89
N ASP A 11 7.24 -19.18 3.75
CA ASP A 11 7.84 -20.00 4.81
C ASP A 11 9.35 -19.77 4.99
N CYS A 12 10.06 -19.33 3.93
CA CYS A 12 11.52 -19.09 4.02
C CYS A 12 11.88 -17.69 4.57
N GLN A 13 11.01 -16.68 4.42
CA GLN A 13 11.34 -15.30 4.80
C GLN A 13 11.16 -15.03 6.30
N ALA A 14 10.23 -15.74 6.94
CA ALA A 14 10.02 -15.68 8.39
C ALA A 14 11.21 -16.23 9.20
N TYR A 15 11.96 -17.19 8.64
CA TYR A 15 13.07 -17.85 9.34
C TYR A 15 14.39 -17.05 9.29
N MET A 16 14.59 -16.17 8.29
CA MET A 16 15.85 -15.40 8.16
C MET A 16 15.87 -14.07 8.92
N CYS A 17 14.72 -13.46 9.22
CA CYS A 17 14.69 -12.17 9.94
C CYS A 17 15.05 -12.27 11.43
N ALA A 18 15.09 -13.48 12.00
CA ALA A 18 15.42 -13.70 13.42
C ALA A 18 16.93 -13.81 13.71
N LEU A 19 17.80 -13.87 12.68
CA LEU A 19 19.24 -14.14 12.85
C LEU A 19 20.15 -12.92 12.68
N GLU A 20 19.69 -11.81 12.08
CA GLU A 20 20.56 -10.67 11.74
C GLU A 20 20.53 -9.49 12.72
N SER A 21 19.77 -9.56 13.83
CA SER A 21 19.63 -8.44 14.78
C SER A 21 20.28 -8.72 16.14
N CYS A 22 21.58 -8.99 16.16
CA CYS A 22 22.40 -8.89 17.37
C CYS A 22 23.48 -7.80 17.15
N PRO A 23 23.39 -6.63 17.79
CA PRO A 23 24.50 -5.69 17.81
C PRO A 23 25.64 -6.26 18.67
N GLN A 24 26.84 -6.39 18.08
CA GLN A 24 28.07 -6.65 18.85
C GLN A 24 28.38 -5.45 19.77
N PRO A 25 28.66 -5.66 21.08
CA PRO A 25 29.17 -4.60 21.93
C PRO A 25 30.66 -4.36 21.66
N ALA A 26 31.02 -3.12 21.33
CA ALA A 26 32.40 -2.63 21.33
C ALA A 26 32.95 -2.56 22.76
N ALA A 27 34.20 -2.98 22.94
CA ALA A 27 34.87 -3.05 24.24
C ALA A 27 35.31 -1.67 24.77
N SER A 28 35.17 -1.51 26.10
CA SER A 28 36.03 -0.76 27.05
C SER A 28 35.40 0.44 27.77
N ALA A 29 34.90 0.19 28.98
CA ALA A 29 35.23 0.93 30.22
C ALA A 29 34.64 0.17 31.44
N PRO A 30 35.37 0.05 32.57
CA PRO A 30 34.91 -0.75 33.72
C PRO A 30 33.86 -0.01 34.57
N PRO A 31 32.87 -0.71 35.17
CA PRO A 31 31.91 -0.10 36.07
C PRO A 31 32.48 0.10 37.50
N PRO A 32 31.92 1.04 38.29
CA PRO A 32 32.44 1.40 39.60
C PRO A 32 32.16 0.34 40.66
N THR A 33 33.09 0.23 41.60
CA THR A 33 33.10 -0.67 42.76
C THR A 33 31.98 -0.36 43.75
N LEU A 34 31.05 -1.30 43.92
CA LEU A 34 30.19 -1.39 45.10
C LEU A 34 30.64 -2.55 45.99
N LYS A 35 30.81 -2.24 47.27
CA LYS A 35 31.47 -3.05 48.31
C LYS A 35 30.75 -4.36 48.60
N SER A 36 31.59 -5.37 48.84
CA SER A 36 31.28 -6.71 49.31
C SER A 36 30.74 -6.72 50.74
N ALA A 37 29.66 -7.49 50.95
CA ALA A 37 29.33 -8.06 52.25
C ALA A 37 29.38 -9.59 52.14
N SER A 38 30.30 -10.15 52.91
CA SER A 38 30.70 -11.55 53.01
C SER A 38 29.55 -12.50 53.37
N GLY A 39 29.53 -13.69 52.76
CA GLY A 39 28.80 -14.83 53.28
C GLY A 39 28.60 -15.99 52.30
N GLY A 40 29.54 -16.94 52.28
CA GLY A 40 29.27 -18.33 51.87
C GLY A 40 29.49 -18.69 50.40
N LEU A 41 30.75 -18.88 50.01
CA LEU A 41 31.12 -19.62 48.79
C LEU A 41 30.71 -21.10 48.93
N ALA A 42 29.58 -21.47 48.35
CA ALA A 42 29.35 -22.80 47.83
C ALA A 42 29.34 -22.70 46.29
N SER A 43 30.42 -23.19 45.69
CA SER A 43 30.63 -23.54 44.28
C SER A 43 29.38 -23.56 43.39
N LEU A 44 29.26 -22.58 42.48
CA LEU A 44 28.36 -22.61 41.33
C LEU A 44 28.84 -23.69 40.33
N PRO A 45 28.02 -24.69 39.98
CA PRO A 45 28.31 -25.57 38.86
C PRO A 45 28.11 -24.82 37.54
N ALA A 46 28.86 -25.24 36.52
CA ALA A 46 28.87 -24.73 35.16
C ALA A 46 27.48 -24.37 34.61
N SER A 47 27.40 -23.18 33.99
CA SER A 47 26.22 -22.61 33.34
C SER A 47 25.59 -23.61 32.36
N ARG A 48 24.50 -24.27 32.78
CA ARG A 48 23.63 -25.04 31.89
C ARG A 48 23.03 -24.07 30.87
N PRO A 49 23.03 -24.38 29.56
CA PRO A 49 22.38 -23.53 28.57
C PRO A 49 20.89 -23.40 28.92
N THR A 50 20.39 -22.16 28.95
CA THR A 50 18.98 -21.85 29.21
C THR A 50 18.12 -22.54 28.16
N THR A 51 17.18 -23.37 28.61
CA THR A 51 16.22 -24.07 27.75
C THR A 51 14.85 -23.39 27.83
N TYR A 52 13.93 -23.78 26.93
CA TYR A 52 12.55 -23.26 26.94
C TYR A 52 11.87 -23.39 28.31
N HIS A 53 12.10 -24.51 29.00
CA HIS A 53 11.51 -24.76 30.32
C HIS A 53 12.02 -23.81 31.40
N ASP A 54 13.16 -23.16 31.18
CA ASP A 54 13.77 -22.20 32.10
C ASP A 54 13.26 -20.76 31.85
N LEU A 55 12.54 -20.51 30.74
CA LEU A 55 12.02 -19.17 30.42
C LEU A 55 10.93 -18.77 31.42
N PRO A 56 10.94 -17.56 32.00
CA PRO A 56 9.84 -17.03 32.82
C PRO A 56 8.51 -16.91 32.05
N ARG A 57 7.39 -16.89 32.78
CA ARG A 57 6.04 -16.91 32.17
C ARG A 57 5.80 -15.65 31.32
N GLU A 58 6.36 -14.54 31.76
CA GLU A 58 6.28 -13.22 31.14
C GLU A 58 6.97 -13.22 29.77
N LEU A 59 8.12 -13.89 29.64
CA LEU A 59 8.78 -14.05 28.34
C LEU A 59 7.99 -14.97 27.41
N ILE A 60 7.38 -16.05 27.93
CA ILE A 60 6.52 -16.92 27.12
C ILE A 60 5.31 -16.14 26.60
N GLN A 61 4.71 -15.28 27.43
CA GLN A 61 3.62 -14.40 27.03
C GLN A 61 4.07 -13.38 25.97
N GLN A 62 5.22 -12.72 26.16
CA GLN A 62 5.77 -11.78 25.18
C GLN A 62 6.05 -12.45 23.84
N ILE A 63 6.64 -13.64 23.84
CA ILE A 63 6.81 -14.45 22.61
C ILE A 63 5.45 -14.71 21.98
N GLY A 64 4.47 -15.10 22.80
CA GLY A 64 3.08 -15.33 22.42
C GLY A 64 2.37 -14.18 21.72
N ASP A 65 2.67 -12.94 22.13
CA ASP A 65 2.09 -11.74 21.52
C ASP A 65 2.57 -11.54 20.07
N TYR A 66 3.72 -12.12 19.69
CA TYR A 66 4.24 -12.12 18.32
C TYR A 66 3.91 -13.40 17.54
N VAL A 67 3.29 -14.41 18.15
CA VAL A 67 2.89 -15.63 17.44
C VAL A 67 1.72 -15.31 16.51
N PRO A 68 1.80 -15.66 15.21
CA PRO A 68 0.67 -15.54 14.28
C PRO A 68 -0.56 -16.28 14.81
N VAL A 69 -1.76 -15.70 14.66
CA VAL A 69 -3.00 -16.25 15.24
C VAL A 69 -3.23 -17.72 14.88
N GLN A 70 -2.89 -18.12 13.66
CA GLN A 70 -3.02 -19.51 13.18
C GLN A 70 -2.15 -20.53 13.95
N ASP A 71 -1.03 -20.08 14.52
CA ASP A 71 -0.06 -20.92 15.24
C ASP A 71 -0.27 -20.89 16.76
N VAL A 72 -1.12 -19.99 17.26
CA VAL A 72 -1.44 -19.87 18.70
C VAL A 72 -1.96 -21.19 19.26
N GLY A 73 -2.76 -21.93 18.50
CA GLY A 73 -3.24 -23.26 18.90
C GLY A 73 -2.09 -24.22 19.20
N ASN A 74 -1.16 -24.35 18.25
CA ASN A 74 0.01 -25.23 18.36
C ASN A 74 0.95 -24.78 19.48
N PHE A 75 1.25 -23.48 19.56
CA PHE A 75 2.17 -22.94 20.57
C PHE A 75 1.60 -23.09 21.99
N SER A 76 0.29 -22.88 22.17
CA SER A 76 -0.37 -23.06 23.47
C SER A 76 -0.40 -24.51 23.96
N ALA A 77 -0.23 -25.48 23.06
CA ALA A 77 -0.28 -26.91 23.37
C ALA A 77 1.07 -27.49 23.85
N VAL A 78 2.16 -26.71 23.84
CA VAL A 78 3.51 -27.18 24.19
C VAL A 78 3.58 -27.75 25.60
N ASP A 79 3.06 -27.02 26.59
CA ASP A 79 2.87 -27.51 27.95
C ASP A 79 1.79 -26.69 28.68
N ARG A 80 1.44 -27.13 29.89
CA ARG A 80 0.41 -26.49 30.72
C ARG A 80 0.78 -25.05 31.11
N ARG A 81 2.06 -24.75 31.30
CA ARG A 81 2.53 -23.42 31.68
C ARG A 81 2.34 -22.45 30.53
N THR A 82 2.69 -22.87 29.32
CA THR A 82 2.53 -22.10 28.09
C THR A 82 1.07 -21.89 27.77
N TYR A 83 0.22 -22.90 27.95
CA TYR A 83 -1.23 -22.76 27.84
C TYR A 83 -1.76 -21.62 28.73
N HIS A 84 -1.36 -21.60 30.00
CA HIS A 84 -1.79 -20.56 30.94
C HIS A 84 -1.13 -19.19 30.67
N ALA A 85 0.08 -19.14 30.11
CA ALA A 85 0.71 -17.89 29.66
C ALA A 85 -0.02 -17.30 28.44
N MET A 86 -0.49 -18.17 27.54
CA MET A 86 -1.15 -17.82 26.28
C MET A 86 -2.65 -17.56 26.40
N GLN A 87 -3.25 -17.64 27.60
CA GLN A 87 -4.71 -17.64 27.78
C GLN A 87 -5.41 -16.46 27.07
N SER A 88 -4.81 -15.27 27.09
CA SER A 88 -5.31 -14.08 26.40
C SER A 88 -5.32 -14.26 24.88
N ARG A 89 -4.17 -14.60 24.27
CA ARG A 89 -4.07 -14.88 22.82
C ARG A 89 -4.92 -16.08 22.40
N HIS A 90 -5.06 -17.09 23.25
CA HIS A 90 -5.92 -18.25 23.00
C HIS A 90 -7.41 -17.85 22.91
N SER A 91 -7.86 -16.84 23.66
CA SER A 91 -9.21 -16.28 23.49
C SER A 91 -9.36 -15.64 22.12
N VAL A 92 -8.38 -14.87 21.67
CA VAL A 92 -8.36 -14.27 20.32
C VAL A 92 -8.42 -15.35 19.24
N TYR A 93 -7.58 -16.39 19.35
CA TYR A 93 -7.58 -17.54 18.44
C TYR A 93 -8.95 -18.21 18.33
N ARG A 94 -9.64 -18.42 19.46
CA ARG A 94 -11.00 -19.00 19.45
C ARG A 94 -11.99 -18.13 18.67
N TYR A 95 -11.97 -16.82 18.85
CA TYR A 95 -12.86 -15.92 18.10
C TYR A 95 -12.47 -15.84 16.63
N TRP A 96 -11.18 -15.83 16.31
CA TRP A 96 -10.68 -15.91 14.94
C TRP A 96 -11.13 -17.20 14.23
N GLN A 97 -11.05 -18.35 14.91
CA GLN A 97 -11.50 -19.62 14.35
C GLN A 97 -13.01 -19.62 14.10
N ARG A 98 -13.81 -19.10 15.03
CA ARG A 98 -15.27 -18.98 14.86
C ARG A 98 -15.64 -17.98 13.78
N ALA A 99 -14.90 -16.89 13.65
CA ALA A 99 -15.06 -15.93 12.56
C ALA A 99 -14.89 -16.60 11.20
N ASN A 100 -13.87 -17.45 11.04
CA ASN A 100 -13.65 -18.26 9.82
C ASN A 100 -14.77 -19.26 9.53
N GLN A 101 -15.59 -19.58 10.52
CA GLN A 101 -16.73 -20.51 10.39
C GLN A 101 -18.08 -19.79 10.33
N ALA A 102 -18.10 -18.46 10.29
CA ALA A 102 -19.35 -17.71 10.18
C ALA A 102 -20.02 -17.99 8.83
N VAL A 103 -21.32 -18.31 8.87
CA VAL A 103 -22.17 -18.66 7.71
C VAL A 103 -23.46 -17.83 7.63
N SER A 104 -23.73 -16.97 8.61
CA SER A 104 -24.91 -16.11 8.64
C SER A 104 -24.64 -14.79 9.37
N LEU A 105 -25.46 -13.77 9.10
CA LEU A 105 -25.48 -12.50 9.84
C LEU A 105 -25.75 -12.71 11.32
N ALA A 106 -26.57 -13.69 11.69
CA ALA A 106 -26.81 -14.02 13.09
C ALA A 106 -25.53 -14.48 13.79
N SER A 107 -24.75 -15.35 13.14
CA SER A 107 -23.44 -15.79 13.66
C SER A 107 -22.44 -14.63 13.75
N VAL A 108 -22.43 -13.74 12.76
CA VAL A 108 -21.60 -12.52 12.78
C VAL A 108 -21.97 -11.64 13.97
N ASN A 109 -23.26 -11.32 14.15
CA ASN A 109 -23.73 -10.48 15.24
C ASN A 109 -23.44 -11.09 16.61
N GLN A 110 -23.65 -12.40 16.75
CA GLN A 110 -23.31 -13.12 17.97
C GLN A 110 -21.82 -12.97 18.29
N LEU A 111 -20.94 -13.18 17.30
CA LEU A 111 -19.49 -13.04 17.48
C LEU A 111 -19.10 -11.61 17.85
N LEU A 112 -19.61 -10.60 17.13
CA LEU A 112 -19.31 -9.19 17.41
C LEU A 112 -19.72 -8.79 18.83
N ASN A 113 -20.88 -9.26 19.29
CA ASN A 113 -21.37 -8.99 20.64
C ASN A 113 -20.54 -9.70 21.71
N GLU A 114 -20.27 -10.99 21.53
CA GLU A 114 -19.49 -11.78 22.50
C GLU A 114 -18.04 -11.28 22.60
N MET A 115 -17.42 -10.91 21.48
CA MET A 115 -16.09 -10.30 21.50
C MET A 115 -16.11 -8.99 22.28
N GLY A 116 -17.12 -8.14 22.05
CA GLY A 116 -17.29 -6.87 22.76
C GLY A 116 -17.43 -6.99 24.28
N SER A 117 -17.93 -8.10 24.79
CA SER A 117 -18.04 -8.35 26.24
C SER A 117 -16.87 -9.13 26.83
N THR A 118 -16.09 -9.84 26.01
CA THR A 118 -15.12 -10.84 26.48
C THR A 118 -13.67 -10.39 26.29
N LEU A 119 -13.39 -9.71 25.18
CA LEU A 119 -12.06 -9.19 24.88
C LEU A 119 -11.91 -7.81 25.53
N ALA A 120 -10.98 -7.70 26.48
CA ALA A 120 -10.82 -6.49 27.28
C ALA A 120 -10.07 -5.38 26.52
N ASP A 121 -9.18 -5.77 25.61
CA ASP A 121 -8.39 -4.84 24.79
C ASP A 121 -8.96 -4.76 23.37
N PRO A 122 -9.34 -3.57 22.88
CA PRO A 122 -9.80 -3.38 21.50
C PRO A 122 -8.85 -3.94 20.43
N ALA A 123 -7.53 -3.96 20.66
CA ALA A 123 -6.58 -4.53 19.71
C ALA A 123 -6.80 -6.03 19.45
N GLN A 124 -7.37 -6.76 20.42
CA GLN A 124 -7.70 -8.18 20.30
C GLN A 124 -8.81 -8.46 19.28
N HIS A 125 -9.56 -7.44 18.87
CA HIS A 125 -10.62 -7.56 17.88
C HIS A 125 -10.10 -7.59 16.45
N ILE A 126 -8.84 -7.20 16.21
CA ILE A 126 -8.29 -6.99 14.86
C ILE A 126 -8.32 -8.28 14.05
N GLU A 127 -7.71 -9.36 14.56
CA GLU A 127 -7.60 -10.63 13.82
C GLU A 127 -8.97 -11.29 13.60
N PRO A 128 -9.88 -11.37 14.59
CA PRO A 128 -11.22 -11.89 14.35
C PRO A 128 -12.04 -11.05 13.35
N LEU A 129 -11.92 -9.72 13.37
CA LEU A 129 -12.61 -8.87 12.40
C LEU A 129 -12.06 -9.02 10.99
N ASP A 130 -10.73 -9.17 10.82
CA ASP A 130 -10.17 -9.43 9.49
C ASP A 130 -10.61 -10.81 8.97
N ALA A 131 -10.68 -11.84 9.82
CA ALA A 131 -11.24 -13.14 9.45
C ALA A 131 -12.71 -13.02 9.02
N LEU A 132 -13.53 -12.25 9.75
CA LEU A 132 -14.93 -12.00 9.35
C LEU A 132 -15.02 -11.26 8.01
N ARG A 133 -14.14 -10.29 7.74
CA ARG A 133 -14.06 -9.58 6.44
C ARG A 133 -13.79 -10.57 5.31
N GLN A 134 -12.84 -11.48 5.48
CA GLN A 134 -12.53 -12.50 4.47
C GLN A 134 -13.70 -13.45 4.23
N ARG A 135 -14.54 -13.69 5.25
CA ARG A 135 -15.75 -14.53 5.17
C ARG A 135 -16.99 -13.82 4.64
N LEU A 136 -16.96 -12.49 4.46
CA LEU A 136 -18.11 -11.70 4.06
C LEU A 136 -18.78 -12.21 2.78
N GLN A 137 -17.99 -12.56 1.76
CA GLN A 137 -18.50 -13.06 0.47
C GLN A 137 -19.15 -14.44 0.57
N ALA A 138 -18.86 -15.20 1.62
CA ALA A 138 -19.42 -16.53 1.83
C ALA A 138 -20.75 -16.50 2.61
N LEU A 139 -21.18 -15.33 3.08
CA LEU A 139 -22.51 -15.15 3.67
C LEU A 139 -23.57 -15.09 2.55
N PRO A 140 -24.84 -15.39 2.85
CA PRO A 140 -25.94 -15.21 1.90
C PRO A 140 -26.00 -13.77 1.38
N GLU A 141 -26.18 -13.57 0.06
CA GLU A 141 -26.12 -12.24 -0.59
C GLU A 141 -27.01 -11.18 0.07
N ALA A 142 -28.20 -11.59 0.53
CA ALA A 142 -29.15 -10.71 1.22
C ALA A 142 -28.63 -10.17 2.56
N GLU A 143 -27.68 -10.88 3.18
CA GLU A 143 -27.14 -10.58 4.52
C GLU A 143 -25.81 -9.83 4.46
N GLN A 144 -25.08 -9.92 3.35
CA GLN A 144 -23.72 -9.38 3.21
C GLN A 144 -23.67 -7.88 3.51
N GLY A 145 -24.67 -7.11 3.04
CA GLY A 145 -24.66 -5.65 3.20
C GLY A 145 -24.78 -5.22 4.67
N GLU A 146 -25.65 -5.88 5.43
CA GLU A 146 -25.78 -5.60 6.86
C GLU A 146 -24.56 -6.12 7.64
N ALA A 147 -24.02 -7.29 7.27
CA ALA A 147 -22.79 -7.80 7.86
C ALA A 147 -21.62 -6.82 7.66
N PHE A 148 -21.48 -6.25 6.46
CA PHE A 148 -20.50 -5.19 6.18
C PHE A 148 -20.65 -4.02 7.15
N LYS A 149 -21.86 -3.46 7.27
CA LYS A 149 -22.11 -2.29 8.15
C LYS A 149 -21.78 -2.61 9.60
N ARG A 150 -22.13 -3.80 10.07
CA ARG A 150 -21.85 -4.26 11.45
C ARG A 150 -20.36 -4.36 11.72
N MET A 151 -19.60 -4.99 10.81
CA MET A 151 -18.15 -5.08 10.91
C MET A 151 -17.48 -3.71 10.83
N TYR A 152 -17.92 -2.87 9.90
CA TYR A 152 -17.39 -1.52 9.71
C TYR A 152 -17.62 -0.64 10.95
N ALA A 153 -18.80 -0.74 11.58
CA ALA A 153 -19.11 -0.07 12.84
C ALA A 153 -18.35 -0.66 14.04
N ALA A 154 -18.13 -1.99 14.07
CA ALA A 154 -17.31 -2.62 15.10
C ALA A 154 -15.85 -2.14 15.02
N ALA A 155 -15.29 -2.05 13.81
CA ALA A 155 -13.94 -1.54 13.58
C ALA A 155 -13.76 -0.10 14.05
N GLN A 156 -14.80 0.75 13.99
CA GLN A 156 -14.75 2.13 14.50
C GLN A 156 -14.39 2.21 16.00
N ARG A 157 -14.66 1.15 16.76
CA ARG A 157 -14.42 1.09 18.21
C ARG A 157 -12.98 0.70 18.57
N ILE A 158 -12.15 0.36 17.58
CA ILE A 158 -10.76 -0.05 17.78
C ILE A 158 -9.86 1.18 17.58
N PRO A 159 -9.17 1.67 18.63
CA PRO A 159 -8.25 2.80 18.52
C PRO A 159 -7.11 2.49 17.54
N LYS A 160 -6.77 3.44 16.68
CA LYS A 160 -5.68 3.41 15.68
C LYS A 160 -5.86 2.36 14.56
N ASP A 161 -6.04 1.09 14.91
CA ASP A 161 -6.03 -0.01 13.93
C ASP A 161 -7.39 -0.26 13.26
N GLY A 162 -8.47 0.22 13.88
CA GLY A 162 -9.82 0.09 13.32
C GLY A 162 -10.00 0.74 11.95
N VAL A 163 -9.26 1.82 11.68
CA VAL A 163 -9.22 2.46 10.36
C VAL A 163 -8.72 1.51 9.29
N GLN A 164 -7.67 0.74 9.56
CA GLN A 164 -7.08 -0.14 8.55
C GLN A 164 -8.08 -1.23 8.12
N ILE A 165 -8.88 -1.74 9.06
CA ILE A 165 -9.96 -2.69 8.77
C ILE A 165 -11.04 -2.02 7.90
N GLN A 166 -11.44 -0.78 8.22
CA GLN A 166 -12.41 -0.02 7.43
C GLN A 166 -11.90 0.28 6.01
N LYS A 167 -10.62 0.65 5.87
CA LYS A 167 -9.94 0.83 4.58
C LYS A 167 -9.96 -0.46 3.77
N ALA A 168 -9.62 -1.59 4.39
CA ALA A 168 -9.64 -2.90 3.75
C ALA A 168 -11.05 -3.32 3.32
N LEU A 169 -12.08 -3.05 4.14
CA LEU A 169 -13.48 -3.29 3.79
C LEU A 169 -13.89 -2.49 2.53
N LEU A 170 -13.57 -1.20 2.48
CA LEU A 170 -13.88 -0.35 1.32
C LEU A 170 -13.17 -0.81 0.05
N LEU A 171 -11.87 -1.09 0.13
CA LEU A 171 -11.05 -1.38 -1.05
C LEU A 171 -11.20 -2.82 -1.57
N HIS A 172 -11.48 -3.78 -0.68
CA HIS A 172 -11.47 -5.19 -1.05
C HIS A 172 -12.85 -5.84 -1.08
N SER A 173 -13.83 -5.33 -0.33
CA SER A 173 -15.16 -5.95 -0.26
C SER A 173 -16.21 -5.19 -1.05
N LEU A 174 -16.16 -3.85 -1.10
CA LEU A 174 -17.22 -3.05 -1.72
C LEU A 174 -17.45 -3.42 -3.20
N ARG A 175 -16.38 -3.75 -3.93
CA ARG A 175 -16.44 -4.09 -5.36
C ARG A 175 -17.26 -5.35 -5.66
N ASP A 176 -17.46 -6.23 -4.68
CA ASP A 176 -18.09 -7.54 -4.90
C ASP A 176 -19.60 -7.51 -4.64
N PHE A 177 -20.11 -6.42 -4.04
CA PHE A 177 -21.54 -6.21 -3.80
C PHE A 177 -22.31 -5.92 -5.08
N GLN A 178 -23.63 -6.13 -5.06
CA GLN A 178 -24.50 -5.66 -6.13
C GLN A 178 -24.55 -4.12 -6.17
N TRP A 179 -24.86 -3.56 -7.35
CA TRP A 179 -24.82 -2.12 -7.60
C TRP A 179 -25.54 -1.27 -6.53
N THR A 180 -26.79 -1.60 -6.24
CA THR A 180 -27.63 -0.85 -5.28
C THR A 180 -27.04 -0.88 -3.87
N GLN A 181 -26.48 -2.03 -3.46
CA GLN A 181 -25.79 -2.18 -2.18
C GLN A 181 -24.50 -1.35 -2.14
N ARG A 182 -23.72 -1.26 -3.24
CA ARG A 182 -22.49 -0.44 -3.26
C ARG A 182 -22.76 1.02 -2.91
N VAL A 183 -23.83 1.58 -3.49
CA VAL A 183 -24.27 2.96 -3.28
C VAL A 183 -24.57 3.19 -1.80
N GLU A 184 -25.39 2.31 -1.22
CA GLU A 184 -25.78 2.37 0.20
C GLU A 184 -24.58 2.22 1.15
N LEU A 185 -23.70 1.26 0.89
CA LEU A 185 -22.52 1.00 1.73
C LEU A 185 -21.48 2.12 1.64
N PHE A 186 -21.32 2.75 0.48
CA PHE A 186 -20.51 3.95 0.34
C PHE A 186 -21.06 5.09 1.19
N ASP A 187 -22.36 5.38 1.09
CA ASP A 187 -22.97 6.48 1.83
C ASP A 187 -22.91 6.25 3.34
N PHE A 188 -23.08 4.99 3.77
CA PHE A 188 -22.86 4.58 5.15
C PHE A 188 -21.43 4.85 5.62
N ALA A 189 -20.43 4.42 4.85
CA ALA A 189 -19.01 4.65 5.18
C ALA A 189 -18.65 6.14 5.16
N TYR A 190 -19.20 6.91 4.23
CA TYR A 190 -19.05 8.37 4.18
C TYR A 190 -19.63 9.03 5.44
N ALA A 191 -20.84 8.67 5.85
CA ALA A 191 -21.46 9.20 7.06
C ALA A 191 -20.67 8.84 8.33
N MET A 192 -20.13 7.63 8.41
CA MET A 192 -19.22 7.21 9.50
C MET A 192 -17.93 8.03 9.50
N ALA A 193 -17.32 8.26 8.34
CA ALA A 193 -16.11 9.08 8.19
C ALA A 193 -16.31 10.52 8.65
N GLN A 194 -17.52 11.07 8.47
CA GLN A 194 -17.91 12.40 8.94
C GLN A 194 -17.95 12.54 10.46
N GLN A 195 -18.21 11.45 11.18
CA GLN A 195 -18.36 11.47 12.64
C GLN A 195 -17.01 11.43 13.37
N ARG A 196 -15.91 11.19 12.65
CA ARG A 196 -14.57 11.15 13.23
C ARG A 196 -14.09 12.54 13.61
N ALA A 197 -13.40 12.63 14.74
CA ALA A 197 -12.75 13.86 15.16
C ALA A 197 -11.61 14.22 14.18
N PRO A 198 -11.32 15.51 13.93
CA PRO A 198 -10.29 15.93 12.99
C PRO A 198 -8.90 15.34 13.26
N GLU A 199 -8.58 15.02 14.52
CA GLU A 199 -7.28 14.49 14.91
C GLU A 199 -7.11 12.99 14.59
N GLN A 200 -8.20 12.28 14.32
CA GLN A 200 -8.20 10.83 14.08
C GLN A 200 -7.91 10.52 12.61
N ASP A 201 -7.22 9.39 12.37
CA ASP A 201 -7.06 8.85 11.02
C ASP A 201 -8.44 8.60 10.38
N ASN A 202 -8.52 8.74 9.06
CA ASN A 202 -9.78 8.67 8.33
C ASN A 202 -9.64 7.84 7.04
N VAL A 203 -10.76 7.69 6.33
CA VAL A 203 -10.90 6.82 5.14
C VAL A 203 -11.18 7.61 3.86
N TRP A 204 -10.94 8.92 3.85
CA TRP A 204 -11.31 9.80 2.73
C TRP A 204 -10.67 9.38 1.41
N THR A 205 -9.39 9.01 1.45
CA THR A 205 -8.64 8.54 0.29
C THR A 205 -9.22 7.24 -0.26
N GLU A 206 -9.58 6.30 0.63
CA GLU A 206 -10.20 5.02 0.24
C GLU A 206 -11.63 5.19 -0.29
N LEU A 207 -12.39 6.14 0.26
CA LEU A 207 -13.69 6.54 -0.29
C LEU A 207 -13.51 7.09 -1.72
N ALA A 208 -12.55 7.99 -1.95
CA ALA A 208 -12.26 8.46 -3.30
C ALA A 208 -11.84 7.30 -4.23
N ASP A 209 -10.93 6.43 -3.80
CA ASP A 209 -10.49 5.29 -4.60
C ASP A 209 -11.63 4.31 -4.91
N SER A 210 -12.60 4.14 -4.00
CA SER A 210 -13.76 3.26 -4.16
C SER A 210 -14.75 3.73 -5.24
N LEU A 211 -14.67 5.00 -5.68
CA LEU A 211 -15.45 5.49 -6.83
C LEU A 211 -15.19 4.67 -8.11
N ASN A 212 -14.07 3.96 -8.18
CA ASN A 212 -13.76 3.06 -9.29
C ASN A 212 -14.67 1.83 -9.38
N PHE A 213 -15.38 1.48 -8.31
CA PHE A 213 -16.31 0.35 -8.29
C PHE A 213 -17.69 0.72 -8.82
N PHE A 214 -17.86 1.97 -9.25
CA PHE A 214 -19.10 2.49 -9.77
C PHE A 214 -19.05 2.70 -11.30
N LEU A 215 -20.22 2.74 -11.94
CA LEU A 215 -20.42 3.03 -13.35
C LEU A 215 -19.89 4.41 -13.66
N LEU A 216 -18.99 4.45 -14.64
CA LEU A 216 -18.33 5.64 -15.12
C LEU A 216 -19.38 6.70 -15.52
N ARG A 217 -19.20 7.95 -15.05
CA ARG A 217 -20.03 9.12 -15.39
C ARG A 217 -21.50 9.01 -14.98
N SER A 218 -21.84 8.10 -14.07
CA SER A 218 -23.17 8.07 -13.47
C SER A 218 -23.42 9.31 -12.59
N PRO A 219 -24.65 9.86 -12.55
CA PRO A 219 -24.99 11.00 -11.68
C PRO A 219 -24.59 10.77 -10.22
N GLU A 220 -24.73 9.54 -9.73
CA GLU A 220 -24.39 9.07 -8.39
C GLU A 220 -22.90 9.24 -8.09
N VAL A 221 -22.03 8.88 -9.03
CA VAL A 221 -20.57 9.02 -8.88
C VAL A 221 -20.16 10.48 -8.92
N VAL A 222 -20.74 11.25 -9.84
CA VAL A 222 -20.45 12.67 -9.99
C VAL A 222 -20.83 13.42 -8.70
N GLN A 223 -21.98 13.13 -8.11
CA GLN A 223 -22.41 13.72 -6.85
C GLN A 223 -21.46 13.38 -5.69
N ARG A 224 -21.06 12.11 -5.56
CA ARG A 224 -20.13 11.66 -4.50
C ARG A 224 -18.73 12.24 -4.66
N TYR A 225 -18.25 12.32 -5.90
CA TYR A 225 -16.99 12.99 -6.21
C TYR A 225 -17.01 14.45 -5.75
N GLN A 226 -18.07 15.19 -6.08
CA GLN A 226 -18.21 16.58 -5.65
C GLN A 226 -18.30 16.73 -4.14
N ALA A 227 -19.00 15.81 -3.45
CA ALA A 227 -19.06 15.81 -2.00
C ALA A 227 -17.67 15.62 -1.36
N LEU A 228 -16.82 14.77 -1.95
CA LEU A 228 -15.43 14.60 -1.53
C LEU A 228 -14.56 15.82 -1.86
N VAL A 229 -14.74 16.47 -3.01
CA VAL A 229 -14.03 17.72 -3.35
C VAL A 229 -14.40 18.84 -2.37
N ALA A 230 -15.70 19.02 -2.10
CA ALA A 230 -16.20 20.03 -1.15
C ALA A 230 -15.66 19.82 0.27
N ARG A 231 -15.22 18.60 0.59
CA ARG A 231 -14.62 18.27 1.89
C ARG A 231 -13.25 18.89 2.09
N LEU A 232 -12.47 19.13 1.02
CA LEU A 232 -11.07 19.55 1.12
C LEU A 232 -10.88 20.76 2.04
N ALA A 233 -11.77 21.74 1.96
CA ALA A 233 -11.73 22.95 2.78
C ALA A 233 -11.81 22.70 4.31
N SER A 234 -12.36 21.57 4.75
CA SER A 234 -12.47 21.22 6.17
C SER A 234 -11.42 20.21 6.64
N LEU A 235 -10.52 19.76 5.78
CA LEU A 235 -9.51 18.74 6.11
C LEU A 235 -8.19 19.38 6.53
N ARG A 236 -7.41 18.66 7.34
CA ARG A 236 -6.03 19.05 7.64
C ARG A 236 -5.16 18.95 6.39
N MET A 237 -4.05 19.68 6.36
CA MET A 237 -3.14 19.71 5.20
C MET A 237 -2.60 18.31 4.83
N SER A 238 -2.32 17.45 5.82
CA SER A 238 -1.89 16.07 5.56
C SER A 238 -2.98 15.24 4.87
N GLU A 239 -4.23 15.38 5.30
CA GLU A 239 -5.37 14.69 4.70
C GLU A 239 -5.69 15.23 3.30
N GLN A 240 -5.58 16.55 3.08
CA GLN A 240 -5.69 17.14 1.75
C GLN A 240 -4.59 16.60 0.82
N ALA A 241 -3.35 16.49 1.31
CA ALA A 241 -2.23 15.97 0.53
C ALA A 241 -2.41 14.51 0.09
N GLU A 242 -3.14 13.69 0.87
CA GLU A 242 -3.49 12.33 0.46
C GLU A 242 -4.72 12.28 -0.45
N LEU A 243 -5.75 13.10 -0.18
CA LEU A 243 -7.02 13.06 -0.89
C LEU A 243 -6.93 13.67 -2.30
N ILE A 244 -6.19 14.76 -2.49
CA ILE A 244 -6.08 15.45 -3.78
C ILE A 244 -5.57 14.53 -4.90
N PRO A 245 -4.47 13.78 -4.73
CA PRO A 245 -4.03 12.81 -5.73
C PRO A 245 -5.07 11.74 -6.04
N ALA A 246 -5.79 11.23 -5.02
CA ALA A 246 -6.84 10.24 -5.22
C ALA A 246 -8.01 10.79 -6.03
N LEU A 247 -8.42 12.03 -5.76
CA LEU A 247 -9.48 12.72 -6.52
C LEU A 247 -9.05 13.03 -7.96
N CYS A 248 -7.80 13.44 -8.18
CA CYS A 248 -7.25 13.65 -9.52
C CYS A 248 -7.30 12.35 -10.35
N ARG A 249 -6.89 11.22 -9.78
CA ARG A 249 -6.97 9.90 -10.43
C ARG A 249 -8.40 9.50 -10.83
N ARG A 250 -9.41 9.96 -10.09
CA ARG A 250 -10.82 9.62 -10.28
C ARG A 250 -11.60 10.59 -11.16
N MET A 251 -10.94 11.61 -11.71
CA MET A 251 -11.58 12.57 -12.62
C MET A 251 -12.19 11.91 -13.88
N ILE A 252 -11.61 10.79 -14.34
CA ILE A 252 -12.13 10.04 -15.49
C ILE A 252 -13.54 9.48 -15.25
N HIS A 253 -13.89 9.25 -13.99
CA HIS A 253 -15.22 8.77 -13.57
C HIS A 253 -16.28 9.87 -13.54
N VAL A 254 -15.88 11.14 -13.65
CA VAL A 254 -16.79 12.29 -13.54
C VAL A 254 -17.20 12.84 -14.91
N GLY A 255 -16.29 12.81 -15.90
CA GLY A 255 -16.56 13.44 -17.19
C GLY A 255 -15.53 13.15 -18.28
N GLY A 256 -15.70 13.83 -19.41
CA GLY A 256 -14.76 13.84 -20.53
C GLY A 256 -14.04 15.18 -20.67
N SER A 257 -13.04 15.22 -21.55
CA SER A 257 -12.27 16.42 -21.90
C SER A 257 -13.17 17.58 -22.32
N GLY A 258 -12.82 18.81 -21.91
CA GLY A 258 -13.51 20.03 -22.32
C GLY A 258 -14.86 20.29 -21.64
N ASN A 259 -15.18 19.55 -20.58
CA ASN A 259 -16.38 19.80 -19.78
C ASN A 259 -16.11 20.88 -18.72
N ASP A 260 -16.81 22.01 -18.78
CA ASP A 260 -16.66 23.16 -17.86
C ASP A 260 -16.74 22.75 -16.38
N ARG A 261 -17.61 21.80 -16.04
CA ARG A 261 -17.72 21.28 -14.66
C ARG A 261 -16.45 20.57 -14.24
N LEU A 262 -15.85 19.78 -15.13
CA LEU A 262 -14.62 19.05 -14.86
C LEU A 262 -13.42 19.99 -14.76
N LEU A 263 -13.39 21.04 -15.58
CA LEU A 263 -12.39 22.11 -15.49
C LEU A 263 -12.51 22.88 -14.16
N GLY A 264 -13.74 23.18 -13.73
CA GLY A 264 -13.98 23.79 -12.41
C GLY A 264 -13.49 22.90 -11.26
N LEU A 265 -13.77 21.60 -11.30
CA LEU A 265 -13.27 20.66 -10.28
C LEU A 265 -11.74 20.55 -10.31
N TYR A 266 -11.13 20.53 -11.50
CA TYR A 266 -9.67 20.56 -11.64
C TYR A 266 -9.07 21.81 -10.99
N ALA A 267 -9.66 22.98 -11.25
CA ALA A 267 -9.20 24.25 -10.71
C ALA A 267 -9.23 24.24 -9.16
N VAL A 268 -10.31 23.72 -8.56
CA VAL A 268 -10.42 23.56 -7.11
C VAL A 268 -9.30 22.66 -6.56
N LEU A 269 -9.05 21.51 -7.19
CA LEU A 269 -7.96 20.60 -6.77
C LEU A 269 -6.58 21.25 -6.89
N ARG A 270 -6.35 22.00 -7.97
CA ARG A 270 -5.10 22.74 -8.18
C ARG A 270 -4.91 23.83 -7.13
N GLU A 271 -5.95 24.59 -6.82
CA GLU A 271 -5.93 25.64 -5.79
C GLU A 271 -5.57 25.06 -4.42
N HIS A 272 -6.25 24.00 -3.99
CA HIS A 272 -5.94 23.32 -2.73
C HIS A 272 -4.52 22.73 -2.73
N ALA A 273 -4.06 22.16 -3.84
CA ALA A 273 -2.70 21.63 -3.96
C ALA A 273 -1.63 22.73 -3.79
N LEU A 274 -1.88 23.94 -4.31
CA LEU A 274 -0.97 25.09 -4.15
C LEU A 274 -0.90 25.58 -2.70
N GLN A 275 -1.97 25.41 -1.92
CA GLN A 275 -2.03 25.79 -0.51
C GLN A 275 -1.29 24.81 0.42
N LEU A 276 -0.98 23.58 -0.06
CA LEU A 276 -0.22 22.62 0.71
C LEU A 276 1.22 23.12 0.96
N PRO A 277 1.86 22.77 2.10
CA PRO A 277 3.28 23.00 2.29
C PRO A 277 4.10 22.32 1.17
N PRO A 278 5.23 22.90 0.71
CA PRO A 278 6.05 22.31 -0.36
C PRO A 278 6.47 20.86 -0.09
N SER A 279 6.65 20.48 1.17
CA SER A 279 6.94 19.12 1.63
C SER A 279 5.84 18.08 1.39
N HIS A 280 4.65 18.50 0.96
CA HIS A 280 3.48 17.65 0.71
C HIS A 280 2.92 17.79 -0.72
N GLN A 281 3.52 18.64 -1.56
CA GLN A 281 2.99 18.96 -2.88
C GLN A 281 3.31 17.90 -3.95
N GLY A 282 4.31 17.03 -3.74
CA GLY A 282 4.86 16.15 -4.77
C GLY A 282 3.82 15.27 -5.46
N ALA A 283 3.03 14.53 -4.69
CA ALA A 283 1.99 13.66 -5.25
C ALA A 283 0.91 14.45 -5.98
N SER A 284 0.48 15.58 -5.40
CA SER A 284 -0.58 16.44 -5.96
C SER A 284 -0.19 17.02 -7.31
N VAL A 285 1.00 17.63 -7.43
CA VAL A 285 1.43 18.23 -8.71
C VAL A 285 1.59 17.17 -9.80
N GLY A 286 2.19 16.01 -9.48
CA GLY A 286 2.37 14.94 -10.44
C GLY A 286 1.01 14.38 -10.91
N MET A 287 0.06 14.22 -10.00
CA MET A 287 -1.26 13.66 -10.31
C MET A 287 -2.17 14.68 -11.02
N LEU A 288 -2.04 15.99 -10.72
CA LEU A 288 -2.63 17.07 -11.52
C LEU A 288 -2.09 17.10 -12.94
N ALA A 289 -0.77 16.88 -13.12
CA ALA A 289 -0.16 16.79 -14.45
C ALA A 289 -0.70 15.59 -15.24
N SER A 290 -0.90 14.46 -14.57
CA SER A 290 -1.52 13.28 -15.19
C SER A 290 -2.97 13.51 -15.62
N ALA A 291 -3.66 14.47 -15.01
CA ALA A 291 -5.05 14.79 -15.26
C ALA A 291 -5.24 15.92 -16.29
N ILE A 292 -4.19 16.44 -16.95
CA ILE A 292 -4.35 17.53 -17.93
C ILE A 292 -5.20 17.16 -19.16
N TRP A 293 -5.47 15.87 -19.36
CA TRP A 293 -6.40 15.41 -20.41
C TRP A 293 -7.80 16.03 -20.27
N VAL A 294 -8.16 16.56 -19.10
CA VAL A 294 -9.43 17.28 -18.88
C VAL A 294 -9.52 18.56 -19.71
N PHE A 295 -8.39 19.16 -20.06
CA PHE A 295 -8.33 20.37 -20.88
C PHE A 295 -8.49 20.06 -22.38
N PRO A 296 -9.03 21.01 -23.16
CA PRO A 296 -8.95 20.96 -24.62
C PRO A 296 -7.52 20.76 -25.09
N ARG A 297 -7.33 20.01 -26.19
CA ARG A 297 -6.00 19.63 -26.70
C ARG A 297 -5.06 20.82 -26.88
N ALA A 298 -5.58 21.97 -27.31
CA ALA A 298 -4.82 23.20 -27.53
C ALA A 298 -4.20 23.78 -26.25
N GLU A 299 -4.76 23.51 -25.08
CA GLU A 299 -4.32 24.07 -23.80
C GLU A 299 -3.39 23.12 -23.03
N ARG A 300 -3.38 21.83 -23.37
CA ARG A 300 -2.70 20.79 -22.57
C ARG A 300 -1.21 21.05 -22.40
N LEU A 301 -0.51 21.48 -23.45
CA LEU A 301 0.91 21.79 -23.36
C LEU A 301 1.17 22.89 -22.34
N ALA A 302 0.44 24.01 -22.43
CA ALA A 302 0.59 25.12 -21.49
C ALA A 302 0.33 24.71 -20.04
N GLN A 303 -0.70 23.89 -19.80
CA GLN A 303 -0.99 23.36 -18.46
C GLN A 303 0.10 22.40 -17.97
N TYR A 304 0.58 21.50 -18.83
CA TYR A 304 1.66 20.58 -18.52
C TYR A 304 2.94 21.32 -18.15
N THR A 305 3.36 22.30 -18.95
CA THR A 305 4.54 23.12 -18.72
C THR A 305 4.49 23.79 -17.35
N GLN A 306 3.35 24.38 -16.97
CA GLN A 306 3.19 24.99 -15.64
C GLN A 306 3.36 23.98 -14.50
N LEU A 307 2.79 22.78 -14.64
CA LEU A 307 2.87 21.73 -13.61
C LEU A 307 4.24 21.07 -13.56
N ARG A 308 4.92 20.93 -14.70
CA ARG A 308 6.32 20.51 -14.79
C ARG A 308 7.21 21.51 -14.06
N ASP A 309 7.10 22.79 -14.36
CA ASP A 309 7.94 23.82 -13.73
C ASP A 309 7.69 23.88 -12.21
N TRP A 310 6.43 23.74 -11.79
CA TRP A 310 6.09 23.58 -10.38
C TRP A 310 6.75 22.32 -9.78
N ALA A 311 6.62 21.15 -10.40
CA ALA A 311 7.25 19.92 -9.92
C ALA A 311 8.78 20.03 -9.82
N LEU A 312 9.43 20.68 -10.78
CA LEU A 312 10.88 20.90 -10.80
C LEU A 312 11.35 21.90 -9.73
N SER A 313 10.48 22.81 -9.30
CA SER A 313 10.75 23.75 -8.21
C SER A 313 10.62 23.14 -6.81
N LEU A 314 10.07 21.92 -6.70
CA LEU A 314 9.89 21.26 -5.41
C LEU A 314 11.22 20.86 -4.76
N PRO A 315 11.24 20.72 -3.42
CA PRO A 315 12.36 20.08 -2.71
C PRO A 315 12.65 18.69 -3.24
N ASP A 316 13.91 18.25 -3.15
CA ASP A 316 14.35 16.95 -3.65
C ASP A 316 13.60 15.77 -2.97
N GLU A 317 13.12 15.97 -1.73
CA GLU A 317 12.28 15.03 -0.99
C GLU A 317 10.86 14.89 -1.54
N GLN A 318 10.46 15.68 -2.54
CA GLN A 318 9.15 15.60 -3.18
C GLN A 318 9.23 15.39 -4.69
N LEU A 319 10.38 15.69 -5.30
CA LEU A 319 10.60 15.55 -6.72
C LEU A 319 10.36 14.11 -7.21
N GLY A 320 10.91 13.10 -6.53
CA GLY A 320 10.69 11.70 -6.92
C GLY A 320 9.22 11.27 -6.82
N VAL A 321 8.47 11.86 -5.88
CA VAL A 321 7.03 11.61 -5.72
C VAL A 321 6.23 12.23 -6.88
N ALA A 322 6.58 13.45 -7.31
CA ALA A 322 5.96 14.12 -8.45
C ALA A 322 6.27 13.41 -9.78
N LEU A 323 7.54 13.03 -9.99
CA LEU A 323 8.00 12.37 -11.20
C LEU A 323 7.30 11.03 -11.44
N ARG A 324 6.83 10.35 -10.38
CA ARG A 324 6.04 9.11 -10.50
C ARG A 324 4.87 9.26 -11.48
N TYR A 325 4.27 10.45 -11.53
CA TYR A 325 3.01 10.68 -12.22
C TYR A 325 3.14 11.65 -13.39
N LEU A 326 4.22 12.44 -13.43
CA LEU A 326 4.44 13.48 -14.42
C LEU A 326 4.47 12.91 -15.86
N LEU A 327 5.07 11.73 -16.05
CA LEU A 327 5.14 11.11 -17.37
C LEU A 327 3.75 10.76 -17.94
N ASN A 328 2.78 10.42 -17.09
CA ASN A 328 1.40 10.20 -17.56
C ASN A 328 0.82 11.48 -18.19
N GLY A 329 1.13 12.65 -17.64
CA GLY A 329 0.71 13.91 -18.23
C GLY A 329 1.32 14.12 -19.61
N LEU A 330 2.63 13.86 -19.73
CA LEU A 330 3.37 14.01 -20.98
C LEU A 330 2.77 13.17 -22.12
N THR A 331 2.36 11.93 -21.84
CA THR A 331 1.79 11.05 -22.88
C THR A 331 0.41 11.48 -23.36
N THR A 332 -0.25 12.42 -22.67
CA THR A 332 -1.51 13.03 -23.15
C THR A 332 -1.30 14.22 -24.10
N LEU A 333 -0.05 14.67 -24.24
CA LEU A 333 0.37 15.70 -25.18
C LEU A 333 0.52 15.12 -26.60
N PRO A 334 0.43 15.96 -27.64
CA PRO A 334 0.88 15.59 -28.98
C PRO A 334 2.34 15.10 -28.98
N SER A 335 2.63 14.07 -29.79
CA SER A 335 3.91 13.36 -29.79
C SER A 335 5.10 14.24 -30.15
N GLU A 336 4.88 15.28 -30.95
CA GLU A 336 5.90 16.27 -31.32
C GLU A 336 6.53 16.99 -30.11
N HIS A 337 5.87 16.98 -28.95
CA HIS A 337 6.40 17.60 -27.73
C HIS A 337 7.13 16.61 -26.81
N HIS A 338 6.96 15.30 -27.00
CA HIS A 338 7.44 14.31 -26.04
C HIS A 338 8.96 14.36 -25.85
N ALA A 339 9.71 14.43 -26.94
CA ALA A 339 11.18 14.46 -26.90
C ALA A 339 11.72 15.67 -26.15
N HIS A 340 11.18 16.86 -26.44
CA HIS A 340 11.59 18.10 -25.77
C HIS A 340 11.27 18.07 -24.27
N GLU A 341 10.05 17.65 -23.93
CA GLU A 341 9.61 17.60 -22.54
C GLU A 341 10.39 16.57 -21.72
N LEU A 342 10.77 15.42 -22.29
CA LEU A 342 11.63 14.44 -21.63
C LEU A 342 13.05 14.97 -21.39
N GLN A 343 13.62 15.70 -22.35
CA GLN A 343 14.93 16.31 -22.21
C GLN A 343 14.98 17.29 -21.02
N LEU A 344 13.90 18.03 -20.78
CA LEU A 344 13.80 18.96 -19.65
C LEU A 344 13.72 18.26 -18.29
N LEU A 345 13.31 16.98 -18.25
CA LEU A 345 13.26 16.19 -17.02
C LEU A 345 14.61 15.56 -16.66
N GLU A 346 15.53 15.40 -17.60
CA GLU A 346 16.81 14.71 -17.41
C GLU A 346 17.63 15.26 -16.22
N PRO A 347 17.83 16.59 -16.07
CA PRO A 347 18.57 17.13 -14.92
C PRO A 347 17.87 16.84 -13.59
N ALA A 348 16.53 16.73 -13.60
CA ALA A 348 15.74 16.46 -12.41
C ALA A 348 15.91 15.02 -11.92
N LEU A 349 16.16 14.06 -12.82
CA LEU A 349 16.40 12.66 -12.46
C LEU A 349 17.65 12.51 -11.57
N LEU A 350 18.66 13.35 -11.77
CA LEU A 350 19.89 13.36 -10.97
C LEU A 350 19.65 13.85 -9.53
N ARG A 351 18.61 14.65 -9.31
CA ARG A 351 18.23 15.17 -7.98
C ARG A 351 17.40 14.18 -7.16
N VAL A 352 16.91 13.09 -7.77
CA VAL A 352 16.05 12.12 -7.07
C VAL A 352 16.82 11.42 -5.96
N ARG A 353 16.35 11.63 -4.72
CA ARG A 353 16.90 11.02 -3.51
C ARG A 353 16.87 9.49 -3.59
N PRO A 354 17.87 8.76 -3.06
CA PRO A 354 17.94 7.31 -3.10
C PRO A 354 16.64 6.60 -2.67
N ALA A 355 16.01 7.07 -1.58
CA ALA A 355 14.77 6.49 -1.05
C ALA A 355 13.56 6.57 -2.01
N GLN A 356 13.62 7.41 -3.05
CA GLN A 356 12.53 7.64 -4.00
C GLN A 356 12.79 7.08 -5.39
N ARG A 357 14.01 6.62 -5.66
CA ARG A 357 14.43 6.21 -7.00
C ARG A 357 13.60 5.06 -7.54
N ALA A 358 13.27 4.07 -6.72
CA ALA A 358 12.41 2.96 -7.14
C ALA A 358 11.01 3.42 -7.56
N GLN A 359 10.44 4.38 -6.84
CA GLN A 359 9.12 4.93 -7.15
C GLN A 359 9.15 5.82 -8.42
N ALA A 360 10.19 6.64 -8.57
CA ALA A 360 10.38 7.47 -9.76
C ALA A 360 10.64 6.61 -11.00
N ALA A 361 11.48 5.58 -10.89
CA ALA A 361 11.70 4.59 -11.95
C ALA A 361 10.40 3.92 -12.38
N LEU A 362 9.59 3.45 -11.42
CA LEU A 362 8.28 2.86 -11.71
C LEU A 362 7.41 3.82 -12.54
N GLY A 363 7.33 5.09 -12.13
CA GLY A 363 6.53 6.09 -12.86
C GLY A 363 7.01 6.36 -14.28
N LEU A 364 8.33 6.42 -14.49
CA LEU A 364 8.93 6.55 -15.82
C LEU A 364 8.59 5.34 -16.70
N LEU A 365 8.67 4.12 -16.16
CA LEU A 365 8.46 2.92 -16.97
C LEU A 365 6.99 2.64 -17.29
N THR A 366 6.07 3.16 -16.47
CA THR A 366 4.63 2.88 -16.53
C THR A 366 3.98 3.25 -17.88
N TYR A 367 4.36 4.38 -18.47
CA TYR A 367 3.70 4.94 -19.66
C TYR A 367 4.54 4.85 -20.93
N THR A 368 5.57 4.01 -20.93
CA THR A 368 6.47 3.80 -22.08
C THR A 368 5.75 3.32 -23.33
N TYR A 369 4.64 2.58 -23.17
CA TYR A 369 3.82 2.10 -24.30
C TYR A 369 3.25 3.21 -25.18
N ALA A 370 3.09 4.42 -24.65
CA ALA A 370 2.54 5.57 -25.36
C ALA A 370 3.60 6.44 -26.07
N LEU A 371 4.87 6.05 -26.01
CA LEU A 371 6.00 6.74 -26.64
C LEU A 371 6.44 6.01 -27.92
N ASP A 372 7.10 6.72 -28.83
CA ASP A 372 7.82 6.07 -29.91
C ASP A 372 9.00 5.22 -29.39
N ASP A 373 9.50 4.32 -30.22
CA ASP A 373 10.55 3.36 -29.84
C ASP A 373 11.84 4.01 -29.34
N ALA A 374 12.24 5.15 -29.90
CA ALA A 374 13.46 5.84 -29.49
C ALA A 374 13.31 6.46 -28.09
N LEU A 375 12.17 7.12 -27.85
CA LEU A 375 11.84 7.68 -26.54
C LEU A 375 11.57 6.59 -25.51
N ALA A 376 10.88 5.52 -25.87
CA ALA A 376 10.66 4.37 -25.00
C ALA A 376 12.00 3.77 -24.54
N LYS A 377 12.94 3.56 -25.47
CA LYS A 377 14.31 3.10 -25.15
C LYS A 377 15.01 4.05 -24.18
N TRP A 378 14.97 5.35 -24.44
CA TRP A 378 15.56 6.34 -23.55
C TRP A 378 14.94 6.29 -22.14
N VAL A 379 13.61 6.23 -22.04
CA VAL A 379 12.91 6.14 -20.75
C VAL A 379 13.27 4.85 -20.01
N TRP A 380 13.39 3.72 -20.71
CA TRP A 380 13.88 2.47 -20.11
C TRP A 380 15.29 2.60 -19.54
N GLN A 381 16.20 3.25 -20.26
CA GLN A 381 17.56 3.50 -19.78
C GLN A 381 17.56 4.38 -18.54
N GLN A 382 16.83 5.49 -18.55
CA GLN A 382 16.77 6.40 -17.41
C GLN A 382 16.08 5.77 -16.19
N GLY A 383 14.98 5.06 -16.40
CA GLY A 383 14.27 4.34 -15.34
C GLY A 383 15.14 3.28 -14.68
N LEU A 384 15.89 2.50 -15.46
CA LEU A 384 16.83 1.50 -14.92
C LEU A 384 18.04 2.18 -14.26
N ASN A 385 18.56 3.27 -14.80
CA ASN A 385 19.66 4.02 -14.19
C ASN A 385 19.31 4.54 -12.77
N LEU A 386 18.06 4.92 -12.52
CA LEU A 386 17.59 5.27 -11.18
C LEU A 386 17.70 4.09 -10.20
N LEU A 387 17.60 2.84 -10.68
CA LEU A 387 17.73 1.64 -9.85
C LEU A 387 19.18 1.21 -9.60
N ASN A 388 20.18 1.92 -10.17
CA ASN A 388 21.58 1.61 -9.91
C ASN A 388 21.89 1.66 -8.40
N GLY A 389 22.48 0.57 -7.89
CA GLY A 389 22.80 0.40 -6.48
C GLY A 389 21.64 -0.03 -5.57
N ALA A 390 20.42 -0.22 -6.09
CA ALA A 390 19.27 -0.69 -5.30
C ALA A 390 19.20 -2.22 -5.13
N GLY A 391 20.08 -2.96 -5.83
CA GLY A 391 20.17 -4.43 -5.77
C GLY A 391 19.10 -5.17 -6.58
N GLU A 392 19.21 -6.49 -6.60
CA GLU A 392 18.39 -7.38 -7.44
C GLU A 392 16.88 -7.34 -7.09
N ALA A 393 16.57 -7.23 -5.80
CA ALA A 393 15.20 -7.22 -5.29
C ALA A 393 14.39 -6.00 -5.79
N ALA A 394 15.05 -4.84 -5.91
CA ALA A 394 14.40 -3.61 -6.37
C ALA A 394 13.94 -3.71 -7.83
N LEU A 395 14.75 -4.32 -8.71
CA LEU A 395 14.36 -4.58 -10.10
C LEU A 395 13.17 -5.53 -10.18
N LEU A 396 13.22 -6.65 -9.46
CA LEU A 396 12.14 -7.64 -9.43
C LEU A 396 10.83 -7.05 -8.91
N ASP A 397 10.86 -6.30 -7.81
CA ASP A 397 9.68 -5.62 -7.28
C ASP A 397 9.10 -4.61 -8.27
N GLY A 398 9.96 -3.83 -8.94
CA GLY A 398 9.56 -2.89 -9.99
C GLY A 398 8.84 -3.57 -11.15
N LEU A 399 9.42 -4.64 -11.70
CA LEU A 399 8.82 -5.41 -12.80
C LEU A 399 7.50 -6.07 -12.38
N ASN A 400 7.45 -6.64 -11.17
CA ASN A 400 6.22 -7.21 -10.61
C ASN A 400 5.12 -6.16 -10.41
N LYS A 401 5.47 -4.93 -10.03
CA LYS A 401 4.52 -3.80 -9.94
C LYS A 401 4.01 -3.39 -11.33
N LEU A 402 4.89 -3.19 -12.30
CA LEU A 402 4.51 -2.86 -13.69
C LEU A 402 3.59 -3.93 -14.30
N ARG A 403 3.84 -5.21 -14.00
CA ARG A 403 2.95 -6.31 -14.39
C ARG A 403 1.59 -6.22 -13.69
N ARG A 404 1.56 -6.11 -12.36
CA ARG A 404 0.32 -6.09 -11.56
C ARG A 404 -0.61 -4.96 -12.00
N GLU A 405 -0.02 -3.81 -12.33
CA GLU A 405 -0.75 -2.65 -12.84
C GLU A 405 -1.05 -2.73 -14.36
N ARG A 406 -0.72 -3.85 -15.00
CA ARG A 406 -1.00 -4.18 -16.42
C ARG A 406 -0.30 -3.27 -17.43
N TRP A 407 0.86 -2.70 -17.09
CA TRP A 407 1.64 -1.85 -18.00
C TRP A 407 2.52 -2.63 -18.96
N LEU A 408 3.23 -3.65 -18.47
CA LEU A 408 4.07 -4.50 -19.33
C LEU A 408 3.27 -5.20 -20.45
N PRO A 409 2.06 -5.73 -20.20
CA PRO A 409 1.24 -6.32 -21.26
C PRO A 409 0.73 -5.32 -22.33
N ASN A 410 0.87 -4.01 -22.11
CA ASN A 410 0.45 -2.98 -23.06
C ASN A 410 1.56 -2.57 -24.04
N LEU A 411 2.79 -3.05 -23.84
CA LEU A 411 3.90 -2.80 -24.77
C LEU A 411 3.66 -3.53 -26.10
N SER A 412 3.99 -2.87 -27.21
CA SER A 412 4.06 -3.51 -28.52
C SER A 412 5.16 -4.59 -28.53
N ASP A 413 5.17 -5.47 -29.53
CA ASP A 413 6.26 -6.46 -29.70
C ASP A 413 7.64 -5.78 -29.74
N HIS A 414 7.76 -4.69 -30.51
CA HIS A 414 9.00 -3.93 -30.62
C HIS A 414 9.39 -3.24 -29.30
N GLN A 415 8.44 -2.62 -28.61
CA GLN A 415 8.71 -1.98 -27.31
C GLN A 415 9.06 -3.02 -26.23
N TRP A 416 8.48 -4.21 -26.30
CA TRP A 416 8.83 -5.32 -25.43
C TRP A 416 10.28 -5.77 -25.67
N ASP A 417 10.69 -5.92 -26.93
CA ASP A 417 12.08 -6.27 -27.27
C ASP A 417 13.08 -5.20 -26.81
N ILE A 418 12.71 -3.92 -26.93
CA ILE A 418 13.50 -2.81 -26.39
C ILE A 418 13.63 -2.93 -24.87
N ALA A 419 12.51 -3.06 -24.15
CA ALA A 419 12.50 -3.21 -22.70
C ALA A 419 13.40 -4.38 -22.26
N MET A 420 13.28 -5.52 -22.93
CA MET A 420 14.09 -6.71 -22.67
C MET A 420 15.58 -6.49 -22.93
N GLY A 421 15.92 -5.80 -24.02
CA GLY A 421 17.30 -5.43 -24.32
C GLY A 421 17.90 -4.52 -23.26
N GLU A 422 17.16 -3.51 -22.79
CA GLU A 422 17.65 -2.60 -21.73
C GLU A 422 17.76 -3.29 -20.36
N ILE A 423 16.78 -4.14 -19.99
CA ILE A 423 16.82 -4.93 -18.75
C ILE A 423 18.04 -5.86 -18.73
N THR A 424 18.30 -6.54 -19.85
CA THR A 424 19.45 -7.47 -19.96
C THR A 424 20.77 -6.72 -19.78
N ARG A 425 20.94 -5.58 -20.47
CA ARG A 425 22.14 -4.74 -20.32
C ARG A 425 22.31 -4.19 -18.91
N PHE A 426 21.21 -3.83 -18.23
CA PHE A 426 21.25 -3.38 -16.84
C PHE A 426 21.72 -4.48 -15.88
N ILE A 427 21.23 -5.71 -16.05
CA ILE A 427 21.62 -6.89 -15.25
C ILE A 427 23.11 -7.20 -15.43
N GLU A 428 23.60 -7.13 -16.67
CA GLU A 428 25.02 -7.32 -17.00
C GLU A 428 25.89 -6.23 -16.37
N ALA A 429 25.50 -4.96 -16.53
CA ALA A 429 26.25 -3.82 -15.99
C ALA A 429 26.34 -3.83 -14.46
N ASN A 430 25.28 -4.29 -13.77
CA ASN A 430 25.26 -4.38 -12.31
C ASN A 430 25.81 -5.71 -11.76
N SER A 431 26.35 -6.59 -12.62
CA SER A 431 26.96 -7.87 -12.21
C SER A 431 26.06 -8.74 -11.33
N PHE A 432 24.76 -8.79 -11.64
CA PHE A 432 23.81 -9.62 -10.90
C PHE A 432 24.19 -11.10 -10.97
N SER A 433 23.86 -11.84 -9.92
CA SER A 433 24.19 -13.25 -9.80
C SER A 433 23.53 -14.10 -10.89
N GLU A 434 24.20 -15.18 -11.31
CA GLU A 434 23.67 -16.08 -12.34
C GLU A 434 22.29 -16.68 -11.99
N PRO A 435 22.03 -17.12 -10.73
CA PRO A 435 20.70 -17.58 -10.35
C PRO A 435 19.62 -16.50 -10.53
N THR A 436 19.93 -15.25 -10.20
CA THR A 436 19.00 -14.13 -10.36
C THR A 436 18.79 -13.77 -11.82
N ARG A 437 19.85 -13.78 -12.63
CA ARG A 437 19.76 -13.61 -14.09
C ARG A 437 18.82 -14.64 -14.72
N VAL A 438 19.02 -15.92 -14.41
CA VAL A 438 18.17 -17.02 -14.90
C VAL A 438 16.73 -16.86 -14.41
N ARG A 439 16.52 -16.53 -13.13
CA ARG A 439 15.17 -16.29 -12.59
C ARG A 439 14.44 -15.18 -13.31
N ILE A 440 15.12 -14.05 -13.53
CA ILE A 440 14.56 -12.89 -14.22
C ILE A 440 14.21 -13.28 -15.66
N GLN A 441 15.13 -13.88 -16.42
CA GLN A 441 14.89 -14.35 -17.80
C GLN A 441 13.72 -15.33 -17.90
N ASN A 442 13.64 -16.32 -17.01
CA ASN A 442 12.54 -17.29 -16.97
C ASN A 442 11.19 -16.65 -16.60
N SER A 443 11.21 -15.53 -15.88
CA SER A 443 9.99 -14.81 -15.50
C SER A 443 9.45 -13.92 -16.62
N MET A 444 10.16 -13.72 -17.73
CA MET A 444 9.78 -12.76 -18.79
C MET A 444 8.50 -13.12 -19.55
N PRO A 445 8.29 -14.38 -19.97
CA PRO A 445 7.01 -14.77 -20.57
C PRO A 445 5.85 -14.56 -19.60
N TRP A 446 6.08 -14.84 -18.32
CA TRP A 446 5.11 -14.55 -17.28
C TRP A 446 4.89 -13.03 -17.19
N LEU A 447 5.92 -12.19 -17.06
CA LEU A 447 5.79 -10.73 -16.94
C LEU A 447 4.93 -10.09 -18.03
N ARG A 448 5.04 -10.60 -19.27
CA ARG A 448 4.28 -10.13 -20.43
C ARG A 448 2.82 -10.58 -20.47
N SER A 449 2.49 -11.71 -19.84
CA SER A 449 1.15 -12.30 -20.00
C SER A 449 0.06 -11.42 -19.37
N ARG A 450 -1.16 -11.45 -19.92
CA ARG A 450 -2.29 -10.76 -19.29
C ARG A 450 -2.72 -11.53 -18.04
N LEU A 451 -3.01 -10.81 -16.96
CA LEU A 451 -3.57 -11.41 -15.74
C LEU A 451 -4.95 -12.01 -16.08
N HIS A 452 -5.11 -13.31 -15.81
CA HIS A 452 -6.38 -14.02 -15.95
C HIS A 452 -7.37 -13.62 -14.86
#